data_AF-A0A9K3CZG4-F1
#
_entry.id   AF-A0A9K3CZG4-F1
#
_cell.length_a   1.000
_cell.length_b   1.000
_cell.length_c   1.000
_cell.angle_alpha   90.00
_cell.angle_beta   90.00
_cell.angle_gamma   90.00
#
_symmetry.space_group_name_H-M   'P 1'
#
loop_
_entity.id
_entity.type
_entity.pdbx_description
1 polymer ?
#
loop_
_entity_poly.entity_id
_entity_poly.type
_entity_poly.pdbx_seq_one_letter_code
_entity_poly.pdbx_strand_id
1 'polypeptide(L)'
;MSSALPLVLFDSSKDETHTVDTGLTELVSSLKYSYEVGSNQIDTSAGLPACSVFVFADPKSDFSGPEVTALDAHLQSGRSVLITTDERRATQMAGGPLGEYLTTLGISIQPDNAIVNSVYTTEFHPKNARCIRCASLSALEVALVKEAQV
;
A
#
# COMPACT_ATOMS: atom_id res chain seq x y z
N MET A 1 -29.59 -6.04 0.26
CA MET A 1 -28.30 -5.33 0.22
C MET A 1 -27.30 -6.30 -0.38
N SER A 2 -26.66 -5.94 -1.50
CA SER A 2 -25.85 -6.86 -2.31
C SER A 2 -24.74 -7.50 -1.46
N SER A 3 -24.83 -8.80 -1.22
CA SER A 3 -23.81 -9.55 -0.46
C SER A 3 -22.66 -9.96 -1.38
N ALA A 4 -22.04 -8.98 -2.04
CA ALA A 4 -20.77 -9.19 -2.73
C ALA A 4 -19.64 -8.91 -1.73
N LEU A 5 -18.62 -9.76 -1.72
CA LEU A 5 -17.44 -9.52 -0.90
C LEU A 5 -16.77 -8.21 -1.35
N PRO A 6 -16.17 -7.44 -0.42
CA PRO A 6 -15.44 -6.24 -0.81
C PRO A 6 -14.25 -6.61 -1.71
N LEU A 7 -14.06 -5.85 -2.78
CA LEU A 7 -13.03 -6.10 -3.78
C LEU A 7 -11.73 -5.38 -3.42
N VAL A 8 -10.63 -6.13 -3.37
CA VAL A 8 -9.25 -5.62 -3.26
C VAL A 8 -8.56 -5.79 -4.61
N LEU A 9 -8.07 -4.70 -5.19
CA LEU A 9 -7.36 -4.71 -6.47
C LEU A 9 -5.89 -4.37 -6.25
N PHE A 10 -5.01 -5.25 -6.71
CA PHE A 10 -3.57 -5.02 -6.78
C PHE A 10 -3.21 -4.48 -8.15
N ASP A 11 -2.49 -3.36 -8.20
CA ASP A 11 -2.02 -2.81 -9.44
C ASP A 11 -0.84 -3.60 -10.01
N SER A 12 -0.81 -3.66 -11.34
CA SER A 12 0.30 -4.18 -12.12
C SER A 12 0.59 -3.28 -13.33
N SER A 13 -0.02 -2.10 -13.38
CA SER A 13 0.09 -1.15 -14.50
C SER A 13 1.41 -0.37 -14.47
N LYS A 14 2.08 -0.29 -13.31
CA LYS A 14 3.33 0.47 -13.10
C LYS A 14 4.54 -0.45 -12.89
N ASP A 15 4.48 -1.67 -13.41
CA ASP A 15 5.51 -2.70 -13.27
C ASP A 15 5.88 -2.98 -11.81
N GLU A 16 4.89 -3.01 -10.92
CA GLU A 16 5.01 -3.33 -9.50
C GLU A 16 5.92 -4.54 -9.27
N THR A 17 6.79 -4.46 -8.25
CA THR A 17 7.65 -5.59 -7.88
C THR A 17 6.85 -6.72 -7.22
N HIS A 18 5.73 -6.37 -6.59
CA HIS A 18 4.86 -7.27 -5.87
C HIS A 18 3.48 -7.25 -6.51
N THR A 19 2.96 -8.41 -6.89
CA THR A 19 1.66 -8.56 -7.55
C THR A 19 0.87 -9.69 -6.88
N VAL A 20 -0.33 -9.97 -7.37
CA VAL A 20 -1.14 -11.10 -6.88
C VAL A 20 -0.39 -12.43 -7.00
N ASP A 21 0.43 -12.56 -8.05
CA ASP A 21 1.13 -13.80 -8.39
C ASP A 21 2.59 -13.80 -7.86
N THR A 22 3.14 -12.65 -7.47
CA THR A 22 4.55 -12.51 -7.09
C THR A 22 4.75 -11.73 -5.80
N GLY A 23 5.52 -12.28 -4.85
CA GLY A 23 5.95 -11.59 -3.63
C GLY A 23 4.87 -11.42 -2.54
N LEU A 24 3.57 -11.54 -2.87
CA LEU A 24 2.46 -11.38 -1.92
C LEU A 24 1.50 -12.60 -1.88
N THR A 25 1.96 -13.77 -2.32
CA THR A 25 1.11 -14.97 -2.44
C THR A 25 0.44 -15.38 -1.12
N GLU A 26 1.14 -15.28 0.00
CA GLU A 26 0.59 -15.57 1.33
C GLU A 26 -0.45 -14.53 1.76
N LEU A 27 -0.17 -13.24 1.56
CA LEU A 27 -1.12 -12.15 1.84
C LEU A 27 -2.39 -12.31 1.02
N VAL A 28 -2.25 -12.53 -0.28
CA VAL A 28 -3.36 -12.76 -1.22
C VAL A 28 -4.18 -13.98 -0.80
N SER A 29 -3.52 -15.07 -0.39
CA SER A 29 -4.19 -16.28 0.08
C SER A 29 -4.99 -16.02 1.34
N SER A 30 -4.46 -15.22 2.27
CA SER A 30 -5.18 -14.81 3.48
C SER A 30 -6.37 -13.89 3.16
N LEU A 31 -6.20 -12.94 2.24
CA LEU A 31 -7.26 -11.98 1.87
C LEU A 31 -8.44 -12.68 1.20
N LYS A 32 -8.20 -13.71 0.38
CA LYS A 32 -9.25 -14.48 -0.30
C LYS A 32 -10.25 -15.17 0.64
N TYR A 33 -9.96 -15.26 1.94
CA TYR A 33 -10.91 -15.79 2.93
C TYR A 33 -12.09 -14.83 3.18
N SER A 34 -11.85 -13.51 3.14
CA SER A 34 -12.83 -12.48 3.50
C SER A 34 -13.12 -11.47 2.38
N TYR A 35 -12.31 -11.46 1.32
CA TYR A 35 -12.34 -10.47 0.26
C TYR A 35 -12.27 -11.12 -1.13
N GLU A 36 -12.85 -10.45 -2.11
CA GLU A 36 -12.54 -10.74 -3.51
C GLU A 36 -11.21 -10.07 -3.85
N VAL A 37 -10.29 -10.80 -4.48
CA VAL A 37 -8.96 -10.28 -4.84
C VAL A 37 -8.78 -10.34 -6.35
N GLY A 38 -8.41 -9.21 -6.94
CA GLY A 38 -8.13 -9.09 -8.37
C GLY A 38 -6.84 -8.33 -8.66
N SER A 39 -6.47 -8.30 -9.95
CA SER A 39 -5.33 -7.56 -10.47
C SER A 39 -5.81 -6.50 -11.45
N ASN A 40 -5.27 -5.29 -11.37
CA ASN A 40 -5.47 -4.25 -12.36
C ASN A 40 -4.25 -4.18 -13.30
N GLN A 41 -4.48 -4.29 -14.60
CA GLN A 41 -3.45 -4.12 -15.65
C GLN A 41 -3.71 -2.88 -16.52
N ILE A 42 -4.76 -2.13 -16.20
CA ILE A 42 -5.21 -0.99 -17.00
C ILE A 42 -4.54 0.27 -16.45
N ASP A 43 -4.11 1.16 -17.35
CA ASP A 43 -3.59 2.47 -16.99
C ASP A 43 -4.57 3.25 -16.10
N THR A 44 -4.06 3.76 -14.98
CA THR A 44 -4.85 4.45 -13.96
C THR A 44 -5.04 5.94 -14.23
N SER A 45 -4.40 6.47 -15.29
CA SER A 45 -4.48 7.89 -15.67
C SER A 45 -5.90 8.38 -15.97
N ALA A 46 -6.77 7.49 -16.44
CA ALA A 46 -8.18 7.77 -16.75
C ALA A 46 -9.12 7.61 -15.54
N GLY A 47 -8.62 7.07 -14.43
CA GLY A 47 -9.42 6.76 -13.24
C GLY A 47 -9.08 5.39 -12.63
N LEU A 48 -9.17 5.29 -11.31
CA LEU A 48 -9.03 4.02 -10.62
C LEU A 48 -10.34 3.21 -10.70
N PRO A 49 -10.26 1.88 -10.92
CA PRO A 49 -11.44 1.01 -10.93
C PRO A 49 -12.17 1.03 -9.59
N ALA A 50 -13.48 0.85 -9.64
CA ALA A 50 -14.32 0.80 -8.45
C ALA A 50 -14.02 -0.45 -7.61
N CYS A 51 -13.31 -0.27 -6.50
CA CYS A 51 -12.98 -1.32 -5.53
C CYS A 51 -13.07 -0.76 -4.11
N SER A 52 -12.90 -1.61 -3.10
CA SER A 52 -12.88 -1.19 -1.69
C SER A 52 -11.49 -0.73 -1.27
N VAL A 53 -10.46 -1.46 -1.73
CA VAL A 53 -9.05 -1.12 -1.52
C VAL A 53 -8.30 -1.27 -2.83
N PHE A 54 -7.61 -0.22 -3.25
CA PHE A 54 -6.66 -0.27 -4.37
C PHE A 54 -5.23 -0.33 -3.83
N VAL A 55 -4.38 -1.21 -4.34
CA VAL A 55 -3.04 -1.48 -3.79
C VAL A 55 -1.97 -1.23 -4.85
N PHE A 56 -1.11 -0.24 -4.61
CA PHE A 56 0.14 -0.04 -5.34
C PHE A 56 1.28 -0.68 -4.54
N ALA A 57 1.65 -1.90 -4.91
CA ALA A 57 2.62 -2.68 -4.19
C ALA A 57 4.03 -2.46 -4.76
N ASP A 58 4.67 -1.38 -4.30
CA ASP A 58 6.04 -1.02 -4.65
C ASP A 58 6.21 -0.74 -6.17
N PRO A 59 5.52 0.30 -6.68
CA PRO A 59 5.49 0.65 -8.11
C PRO A 59 6.87 1.11 -8.59
N LYS A 60 7.25 0.72 -9.81
CA LYS A 60 8.57 1.07 -10.38
C LYS A 60 8.59 2.38 -11.16
N SER A 61 7.43 2.83 -11.61
CA SER A 61 7.27 4.12 -12.28
C SER A 61 6.60 5.13 -11.36
N ASP A 62 6.96 6.40 -11.52
CA ASP A 62 6.36 7.50 -10.76
C ASP A 62 4.90 7.74 -11.20
N PHE A 63 4.17 8.50 -10.39
CA PHE A 63 2.79 8.88 -10.66
C PHE A 63 2.75 10.15 -11.48
N SER A 64 1.94 10.15 -12.53
CA SER A 64 1.62 11.35 -13.30
C SER A 64 0.54 12.18 -12.59
N GLY A 65 0.44 13.47 -12.94
CA GLY A 65 -0.61 14.36 -12.42
C GLY A 65 -2.05 13.82 -12.59
N PRO A 66 -2.41 13.24 -13.75
CA PRO A 66 -3.72 12.60 -13.92
C PRO A 66 -3.96 11.42 -12.97
N GLU A 67 -2.95 10.58 -12.73
CA GLU A 67 -3.06 9.45 -11.81
C GLU A 67 -3.23 9.91 -10.36
N VAL A 68 -2.52 10.98 -9.96
CA VAL A 68 -2.73 11.62 -8.65
C VAL A 68 -4.15 12.18 -8.53
N THR A 69 -4.67 12.78 -9.60
CA THR A 69 -6.06 13.28 -9.63
C THR A 69 -7.07 12.13 -9.50
N ALA A 70 -6.81 11.01 -10.18
CA ALA A 70 -7.64 9.81 -10.10
C ALA A 70 -7.60 9.18 -8.70
N LEU A 71 -6.42 9.16 -8.05
CA LEU A 71 -6.22 8.71 -6.69
C LEU A 71 -7.01 9.56 -5.69
N ASP A 72 -6.94 10.89 -5.80
CA ASP A 72 -7.69 11.81 -4.94
C ASP A 72 -9.20 11.62 -5.09
N ALA A 73 -9.70 11.52 -6.33
CA ALA A 73 -11.11 11.23 -6.60
C ALA A 73 -11.55 9.86 -6.01
N HIS A 74 -10.66 8.86 -6.04
CA HIS A 74 -10.92 7.55 -5.44
C HIS A 74 -11.07 7.66 -3.92
N LEU A 75 -10.18 8.39 -3.24
CA LEU A 75 -10.26 8.63 -1.80
C LEU A 75 -11.49 9.46 -1.40
N GLN A 76 -11.81 10.51 -2.15
CA GLN A 76 -13.02 11.32 -1.94
C GLN A 76 -14.32 10.51 -2.08
N SER A 77 -14.30 9.44 -2.87
CA SER A 77 -15.43 8.51 -2.99
C SER A 77 -15.61 7.56 -1.79
N GLY A 78 -14.79 7.70 -0.74
CA GLY A 78 -14.84 6.88 0.47
C GLY A 78 -14.15 5.52 0.35
N ARG A 79 -13.34 5.34 -0.70
CA ARG A 79 -12.55 4.12 -0.92
C ARG A 79 -11.15 4.27 -0.35
N SER A 80 -10.45 3.16 -0.17
CA SER A 80 -9.13 3.13 0.45
C SER A 80 -8.03 2.84 -0.55
N VAL A 81 -6.83 3.36 -0.29
CA VAL A 81 -5.63 3.05 -1.06
C VAL A 81 -4.51 2.61 -0.14
N LEU A 82 -3.79 1.56 -0.52
CA LEU A 82 -2.53 1.16 0.09
C LEU A 82 -1.40 1.40 -0.90
N ILE A 83 -0.37 2.13 -0.48
CA ILE A 83 0.86 2.32 -1.25
C ILE A 83 2.01 1.82 -0.40
N THR A 84 2.76 0.85 -0.90
CA THR A 84 4.02 0.40 -0.29
C THR A 84 5.18 0.80 -1.17
N THR A 85 6.34 1.04 -0.57
CA THR A 85 7.57 1.39 -1.31
C THR A 85 8.79 0.86 -0.56
N ASP A 86 9.88 0.63 -1.29
CA ASP A 86 11.19 0.33 -0.71
C ASP A 86 12.07 1.58 -0.56
N GLU A 87 13.24 1.40 0.06
CA GLU A 87 14.20 2.50 0.27
C GLU A 87 14.62 3.21 -1.02
N ARG A 88 14.71 2.49 -2.15
CA ARG A 88 15.27 3.02 -3.41
C ARG A 88 14.22 3.81 -4.17
N ARG A 89 12.99 3.31 -4.19
CA ARG A 89 11.84 3.92 -4.86
C ARG A 89 11.26 5.05 -4.03
N ALA A 90 11.35 4.98 -2.69
CA ALA A 90 10.97 6.07 -1.80
C ALA A 90 11.64 7.39 -2.20
N THR A 91 12.93 7.38 -2.57
CA THR A 91 13.65 8.58 -3.03
C THR A 91 13.05 9.18 -4.29
N GLN A 92 12.66 8.35 -5.25
CA GLN A 92 12.04 8.80 -6.50
C GLN A 92 10.63 9.36 -6.24
N MET A 93 9.83 8.65 -5.43
CA MET A 93 8.46 9.02 -5.12
C MET A 93 8.36 10.27 -4.22
N ALA A 94 9.33 10.50 -3.33
CA ALA A 94 9.30 11.62 -2.39
C ALA A 94 9.37 12.98 -3.08
N GLY A 95 10.11 13.09 -4.18
CA GLY A 95 10.21 14.31 -5.00
C GLY A 95 9.25 14.36 -6.19
N GLY A 96 8.44 13.31 -6.37
CA GLY A 96 7.49 13.18 -7.49
C GLY A 96 6.09 13.73 -7.17
N PRO A 97 5.18 13.73 -8.16
CA PRO A 97 3.81 14.22 -7.98
C PRO A 97 3.05 13.52 -6.85
N LEU A 98 3.29 12.22 -6.63
CA LEU A 98 2.68 11.51 -5.51
C LEU A 98 3.20 12.04 -4.16
N GLY A 99 4.51 12.27 -4.02
CA GLY A 99 5.10 12.79 -2.78
C GLY A 99 4.58 14.18 -2.42
N GLU A 100 4.44 15.05 -3.42
CA GLU A 100 3.82 16.37 -3.26
C GLU A 100 2.37 16.23 -2.79
N TYR A 101 1.58 15.34 -3.41
CA TYR A 101 0.21 15.08 -3.01
C TYR A 101 0.09 14.53 -1.59
N LEU A 102 0.88 13.51 -1.24
CA LEU A 102 0.89 12.94 0.12
C LEU A 102 1.22 14.00 1.17
N THR A 103 2.09 14.96 0.84
CA THR A 103 2.44 16.07 1.73
C THR A 103 1.23 16.95 2.04
N THR A 104 0.32 17.15 1.07
CA THR A 104 -0.95 17.86 1.32
C THR A 104 -1.87 17.13 2.30
N LEU A 105 -1.75 15.79 2.39
CA LEU A 105 -2.45 14.95 3.35
C LEU A 105 -1.73 14.84 4.70
N GLY A 106 -0.59 15.52 4.88
CA GLY A 106 0.24 15.46 6.08
C GLY A 106 1.12 14.21 6.17
N ILE A 107 1.30 13.48 5.07
CA ILE A 107 2.15 12.28 4.98
C ILE A 107 3.39 12.64 4.17
N SER A 108 4.58 12.29 4.65
CA SER A 108 5.83 12.51 3.93
C SER A 108 6.62 11.22 3.80
N ILE A 109 7.01 10.89 2.57
CA ILE A 109 7.94 9.79 2.28
C ILE A 109 9.34 10.30 2.58
N GLN A 110 10.09 9.59 3.43
CA GLN A 110 11.46 9.94 3.75
C GLN A 110 12.42 9.34 2.71
N PRO A 111 13.09 10.16 1.88
CA PRO A 111 14.03 9.67 0.87
C PRO A 111 15.31 9.14 1.53
N ASP A 112 15.96 8.17 0.89
CA ASP A 112 17.29 7.65 1.23
C ASP A 112 17.45 7.11 2.67
N ASN A 113 16.35 6.88 3.38
CA ASN A 113 16.38 6.39 4.74
C ASN A 113 16.05 4.89 4.77
N ALA A 114 17.08 4.08 5.08
CA ALA A 114 16.92 2.65 5.30
C ALA A 114 16.71 2.38 6.79
N ILE A 115 15.60 1.72 7.14
CA ILE A 115 15.41 1.26 8.51
C ILE A 115 16.30 0.04 8.76
N VAL A 116 17.15 0.13 9.77
CA VAL A 116 18.09 -0.92 10.15
C VAL A 116 17.96 -1.29 11.62
N ASN A 117 18.39 -2.50 11.98
CA ASN A 117 18.52 -2.91 13.36
C ASN A 117 19.54 -2.04 14.09
N SER A 118 19.15 -1.47 15.23
CA SER A 118 20.07 -0.75 16.13
C SER A 118 21.01 -1.67 16.89
N VAL A 119 20.66 -2.96 17.00
CA VAL A 119 21.43 -4.00 17.67
C VAL A 119 21.69 -5.14 16.71
N TYR A 120 22.92 -5.63 16.67
CA TYR A 120 23.27 -6.79 15.85
C TYR A 120 22.47 -8.03 16.27
N THR A 121 21.96 -8.75 15.26
CA THR A 121 21.34 -10.06 15.45
C THR A 121 21.97 -11.02 14.44
N THR A 122 22.22 -12.27 14.87
CA THR A 122 22.82 -13.29 14.00
C THR A 122 21.83 -13.84 12.97
N GLU A 123 20.53 -13.68 13.23
CA GLU A 123 19.43 -14.31 12.48
C GLU A 123 19.04 -13.52 11.22
N PHE A 124 19.27 -12.20 11.22
CA PHE A 124 18.71 -11.32 10.20
C PHE A 124 19.76 -10.38 9.62
N HIS A 125 19.65 -10.14 8.31
CA HIS A 125 20.37 -9.05 7.67
C HIS A 125 20.00 -7.71 8.34
N PRO A 126 20.92 -6.72 8.47
CA PRO A 126 20.65 -5.46 9.17
C PRO A 126 19.41 -4.70 8.69
N LYS A 127 19.05 -4.83 7.40
CA LYS A 127 17.87 -4.21 6.78
C LYS A 127 16.55 -4.98 7.02
N ASN A 128 16.61 -6.19 7.56
CA ASN A 128 15.44 -6.90 8.03
C ASN A 128 15.20 -6.49 9.49
N ALA A 129 14.81 -5.23 9.65
CA ALA A 129 14.72 -4.60 10.95
C ALA A 129 13.57 -5.18 11.78
N ARG A 130 13.87 -5.63 13.00
CA ARG A 130 12.85 -6.14 13.93
C ARG A 130 12.28 -4.99 14.74
N CYS A 131 11.02 -4.65 14.49
CA CYS A 131 10.31 -3.63 15.24
C CYS A 131 9.66 -4.26 16.50
N ILE A 132 10.14 -3.91 17.69
CA ILE A 132 9.56 -4.36 18.98
C ILE A 132 8.92 -3.15 19.66
N ARG A 133 7.66 -3.28 20.10
CA ARG A 133 6.88 -2.21 20.77
C ARG A 133 6.70 -0.95 19.92
N CYS A 134 6.38 -1.13 18.64
CA CYS A 134 6.23 -0.04 17.67
C CYS A 134 4.80 0.50 17.52
N ALA A 135 3.87 0.07 18.39
CA ALA A 135 2.51 0.59 18.35
C ALA A 135 2.49 2.02 18.91
N SER A 136 2.53 3.02 18.04
CA SER A 136 2.29 4.43 18.41
C SER A 136 0.81 4.82 18.38
N LEU A 137 -0.08 3.89 18.01
CA LEU A 137 -1.51 4.13 17.96
C LEU A 137 -2.28 3.03 18.70
N SER A 138 -3.00 3.45 19.74
CA SER A 138 -4.17 2.78 20.31
C SER A 138 -5.23 2.37 19.26
N ALA A 139 -5.10 2.81 18.01
CA ALA A 139 -5.96 2.44 16.88
C ALA A 139 -5.66 1.06 16.24
N LEU A 140 -4.43 0.54 16.37
CA LEU A 140 -4.14 -0.84 15.91
C LEU A 140 -4.91 -1.87 16.75
N GLU A 141 -5.14 -1.57 18.04
CA GLU A 141 -6.03 -2.36 18.91
C GLU A 141 -7.49 -2.21 18.52
N VAL A 142 -7.98 -1.03 18.12
CA VAL A 142 -9.39 -0.84 17.73
C VAL A 142 -9.73 -1.55 16.42
N ALA A 143 -8.79 -1.67 15.49
CA ALA A 143 -8.97 -2.44 14.26
C ALA A 143 -9.01 -3.96 14.53
N LEU A 144 -8.12 -4.47 15.39
CA LEU A 144 -8.08 -5.90 15.78
C LEU A 144 -9.24 -6.31 16.70
N VAL A 145 -9.67 -5.43 17.61
CA VAL A 145 -10.78 -5.72 18.54
C VAL A 145 -12.13 -5.75 17.81
N LYS A 146 -12.28 -5.02 16.70
CA LYS A 146 -13.51 -5.09 15.88
C LYS A 146 -13.62 -6.37 15.05
N GLU A 147 -12.50 -6.99 14.65
CA GLU A 147 -12.53 -8.31 13.97
C GLU A 147 -12.68 -9.48 14.94
N ALA A 148 -12.40 -9.30 16.23
CA ALA A 148 -12.56 -10.33 17.26
C ALA A 148 -13.98 -10.41 17.88
N GLN A 149 -14.94 -9.61 17.41
CA GLN A 149 -16.32 -9.56 17.94
C GLN A 149 -17.42 -9.83 16.90
N VAL A 150 -17.16 -10.65 15.88
CA VAL A 150 -18.21 -11.24 15.03
C VAL A 150 -18.22 -12.75 15.16
#